data_AF-A0A084T040-F1
#
_entry.id   AF-A0A084T040-F1
#
_cell.length_a   1.000
_cell.length_b   1.000
_cell.length_c   1.000
_cell.angle_alpha   90.00
_cell.angle_beta   90.00
_cell.angle_gamma   90.00
#
_symmetry.space_group_name_H-M   'P 1'
#
loop_
_entity.id
_entity.type
_entity.pdbx_description
1 polymer ?
#
loop_
_entity_poly.entity_id
_entity_poly.type
_entity_poly.pdbx_seq_one_letter_code
_entity_poly.pdbx_strand_id
1 'polypeptide(L)'
;MPYIPDFDTDAILSALNAISQKHPEGSPERDVIELAQIALVYPRHIRKEDDFRRFYKEFFDPSFKLKVSHEFATREDADKWLASGNAEDAERVRIAGKGFMVVQLPGRLTFMSAPLEDEEVEEDESEEDSE
;
A
#
# COMPACT_ATOMS: atom_id res chain seq x y z
N MET A 1 1.62 6.37 11.07
CA MET A 1 1.84 7.81 10.85
C MET A 1 0.49 8.50 10.85
N PRO A 2 0.31 9.68 11.45
CA PRO A 2 -0.94 10.41 11.34
C PRO A 2 -1.16 10.89 9.89
N TYR A 3 -2.41 10.87 9.44
CA TYR A 3 -2.80 11.45 8.15
C TYR A 3 -2.59 12.97 8.16
N ILE A 4 -1.99 13.51 7.10
CA ILE A 4 -1.79 14.96 6.91
C ILE A 4 -2.76 15.43 5.81
N PRO A 5 -3.93 15.98 6.16
CA PRO A 5 -4.89 16.47 5.18
C PRO A 5 -4.31 17.63 4.37
N ASP A 6 -4.60 17.64 3.07
CA ASP A 6 -4.24 18.71 2.13
C ASP A 6 -2.79 19.19 2.28
N PHE A 7 -1.87 18.23 2.48
CA PHE A 7 -0.48 18.54 2.72
C PHE A 7 0.10 19.42 1.60
N ASP A 8 0.91 20.38 2.01
CA ASP A 8 1.66 21.24 1.10
C ASP A 8 3.01 20.59 0.78
N THR A 9 3.16 20.13 -0.47
CA THR A 9 4.39 19.49 -0.95
C THR A 9 5.61 20.41 -0.79
N ASP A 10 5.47 21.71 -1.05
CA ASP A 10 6.59 22.65 -0.96
C ASP A 10 6.99 22.86 0.50
N ALA A 11 6.02 22.91 1.42
CA ALA A 11 6.29 22.96 2.86
C ALA A 11 6.99 21.69 3.37
N ILE A 12 6.57 20.51 2.90
CA ILE A 12 7.22 19.24 3.25
C ILE A 12 8.65 19.18 2.71
N LEU A 13 8.87 19.58 1.45
CA LEU A 13 10.21 19.62 0.85
C LEU A 13 11.16 20.56 1.62
N SER A 14 10.66 21.71 2.06
CA SER A 14 11.40 22.65 2.90
C SER A 14 11.77 22.03 4.25
N ALA A 15 10.83 21.33 4.91
CA ALA A 15 11.10 20.64 6.16
C ALA A 15 12.13 19.51 5.99
N LEU A 16 12.00 18.68 4.94
CA LEU A 16 12.97 17.62 4.63
C LEU A 16 14.37 18.20 4.37
N ASN A 17 14.47 19.32 3.66
CA ASN A 17 15.74 19.99 3.40
C ASN A 17 16.39 20.50 4.70
N ALA A 18 15.60 21.08 5.61
CA ALA A 18 16.09 21.50 6.91
C ALA A 18 16.58 20.33 7.77
N ILE A 19 16.01 19.13 7.60
CA ILE A 19 16.47 17.90 8.25
C ILE A 19 17.75 17.39 7.58
N SER A 20 17.81 17.32 6.25
CA SER A 20 18.97 16.82 5.51
C SER A 20 20.25 17.60 5.85
N GLN A 21 20.14 18.92 6.02
CA GLN A 21 21.26 19.80 6.41
C GLN A 21 21.86 19.49 7.78
N LYS A 22 21.17 18.72 8.63
CA LYS A 22 21.72 18.25 9.92
C LYS A 22 22.64 17.04 9.77
N HIS A 23 22.63 16.42 8.59
CA HIS A 23 23.42 15.23 8.29
C HIS A 23 24.58 15.59 7.34
N PRO A 24 25.76 14.98 7.51
CA PRO A 24 26.89 15.20 6.61
C PRO A 24 26.55 14.84 5.16
N GLU A 25 27.19 15.52 4.22
CA GLU A 25 27.11 15.16 2.80
C GLU A 25 27.65 13.74 2.56
N GLY A 26 26.93 12.94 1.77
CA GLY A 26 27.26 11.54 1.50
C GLY A 26 27.04 10.60 2.69
N SER A 27 26.34 11.05 3.74
CA SER A 27 25.89 10.15 4.80
C SER A 27 24.64 9.38 4.35
N PRO A 28 24.45 8.12 4.78
CA PRO A 28 23.26 7.35 4.46
C PRO A 28 21.96 8.06 4.84
N GLU A 29 21.95 8.78 5.96
CA GLU A 29 20.78 9.53 6.43
C GLU A 29 20.43 10.68 5.50
N ARG A 30 21.43 11.41 5.00
CA ARG A 30 21.19 12.47 4.04
C ARG A 30 20.70 11.91 2.71
N ASP A 31 21.30 10.82 2.24
CA ASP A 31 20.95 10.18 0.98
C ASP A 31 19.50 9.69 0.95
N VAL A 32 19.01 9.08 2.05
CA VAL A 32 17.61 8.64 2.13
C VAL A 32 16.63 9.82 2.18
N ILE A 33 17.01 10.93 2.82
CA ILE A 33 16.18 12.14 2.85
C ILE A 33 16.11 12.77 1.45
N GLU A 34 17.25 12.88 0.76
CA GLU A 34 17.31 13.40 -0.61
C GLU A 34 16.49 12.53 -1.58
N LEU A 35 16.56 11.19 -1.45
CA LEU A 35 15.72 10.28 -2.21
C LEU A 35 14.22 10.49 -1.96
N ALA A 36 13.82 10.69 -0.69
CA ALA A 36 12.43 10.98 -0.35
C ALA A 36 11.96 12.32 -0.96
N GLN A 37 12.81 13.34 -0.97
CA GLN A 37 12.52 14.61 -1.65
C GLN A 37 12.32 14.41 -3.16
N ILE A 38 13.18 13.63 -3.81
CA ILE A 38 13.04 13.31 -5.24
C ILE A 38 11.71 12.58 -5.51
N ALA A 39 11.33 11.62 -4.65
CA ALA A 39 10.08 10.89 -4.78
C ALA A 39 8.84 11.81 -4.66
N LEU A 40 8.89 12.85 -3.83
CA LEU A 40 7.82 13.85 -3.72
C LEU A 40 7.75 14.82 -4.90
N VAL A 41 8.89 15.10 -5.54
CA VAL A 41 8.96 15.95 -6.74
C VAL A 41 8.54 15.18 -8.01
N TYR A 42 8.71 13.86 -8.04
CA TYR A 42 8.43 13.05 -9.21
C TYR A 42 7.00 13.17 -9.75
N PRO A 43 5.92 13.09 -8.94
CA PRO A 43 4.55 13.33 -9.39
C PRO A 43 4.37 14.68 -10.10
N ARG A 44 5.04 15.74 -9.62
CA ARG A 44 5.03 17.07 -10.25
C ARG A 44 5.74 17.06 -11.59
N HIS A 45 6.87 16.37 -11.68
CA HIS A 45 7.61 16.22 -12.94
C HIS A 45 6.76 15.54 -14.02
N ILE A 46 5.96 14.54 -13.67
CA ILE A 46 5.09 13.81 -14.60
C ILE A 46 3.65 14.38 -14.67
N ARG A 47 3.36 15.52 -14.02
CA ARG A 47 2.03 16.17 -13.95
C ARG A 47 0.92 15.26 -13.39
N LYS A 48 1.25 14.43 -12.41
CA LYS A 48 0.34 13.50 -11.70
C LYS A 48 0.24 13.81 -10.20
N GLU A 49 0.32 15.08 -9.82
CA GLU A 49 0.28 15.50 -8.41
C GLU A 49 -1.07 15.15 -7.76
N ASP A 50 -2.17 15.32 -8.48
CA ASP A 50 -3.51 14.98 -7.98
C ASP A 50 -3.71 13.47 -7.84
N ASP A 51 -3.11 12.67 -8.75
CA ASP A 51 -3.09 11.21 -8.61
C ASP A 51 -2.30 10.80 -7.35
N PHE A 52 -1.16 11.45 -7.08
CA PHE A 52 -0.39 11.20 -5.87
C PHE A 52 -1.14 11.62 -4.60
N ARG A 53 -1.82 12.78 -4.60
CA ARG A 53 -2.67 13.20 -3.48
C ARG A 53 -3.82 12.24 -3.23
N ARG A 54 -4.44 11.75 -4.30
CA ARG A 54 -5.48 10.72 -4.23
C ARG A 54 -4.90 9.43 -3.63
N PHE A 55 -3.78 8.94 -4.14
CA PHE A 55 -3.09 7.77 -3.59
C PHE A 55 -2.72 7.94 -2.11
N TYR A 56 -2.21 9.11 -1.71
CA TYR A 56 -1.90 9.42 -0.32
C TYR A 56 -3.16 9.40 0.55
N LYS A 57 -4.27 9.99 0.08
CA LYS A 57 -5.56 9.93 0.77
C LYS A 57 -6.07 8.49 0.89
N GLU A 58 -6.01 7.71 -0.18
CA GLU A 58 -6.41 6.29 -0.21
C GLU A 58 -5.58 5.43 0.76
N PHE A 59 -4.29 5.73 0.91
CA PHE A 59 -3.42 5.04 1.88
C PHE A 59 -3.93 5.19 3.33
N PHE A 60 -4.49 6.36 3.66
CA PHE A 60 -4.96 6.73 4.99
C PHE A 60 -6.48 6.65 5.21
N ASP A 61 -7.30 6.47 4.16
CA ASP A 61 -8.75 6.32 4.27
C ASP A 61 -9.13 4.86 4.63
N PRO A 62 -9.66 4.58 5.83
CA PRO A 62 -10.15 3.25 6.19
C PRO A 62 -11.39 2.82 5.38
N SER A 63 -12.18 3.77 4.88
CA SER A 63 -13.45 3.50 4.17
C SER A 63 -13.23 2.97 2.75
N PHE A 64 -12.12 3.35 2.11
CA PHE A 64 -11.71 2.79 0.81
C PHE A 64 -11.22 1.34 0.95
N LYS A 65 -10.75 0.94 2.14
CA LYS A 65 -10.25 -0.42 2.41
C LYS A 65 -11.34 -1.48 2.54
N LEU A 66 -12.62 -1.11 2.56
CA LEU A 66 -13.75 -2.04 2.76
C LEU A 66 -14.54 -2.42 1.50
N LYS A 67 -14.18 -1.93 0.31
CA LYS A 67 -14.90 -2.34 -0.90
C LYS A 67 -14.32 -3.64 -1.42
N VAL A 68 -14.85 -4.75 -0.93
CA VAL A 68 -14.64 -6.08 -1.52
C VAL A 68 -15.18 -6.03 -2.95
N SER A 69 -14.30 -6.07 -3.95
CA SER A 69 -14.70 -6.05 -5.36
C SER A 69 -15.39 -7.35 -5.75
N HIS A 70 -14.89 -8.47 -5.23
CA HIS A 70 -15.44 -9.80 -5.48
C HIS A 70 -15.39 -10.68 -4.22
N GLU A 71 -16.46 -11.42 -4.00
CA GLU A 71 -16.57 -12.44 -2.96
C GLU A 71 -16.63 -13.83 -3.61
N PHE A 72 -15.72 -14.70 -3.20
CA PHE A 72 -15.57 -16.06 -3.67
C PHE A 72 -15.83 -17.03 -2.52
N ALA A 73 -16.64 -18.05 -2.78
CA ALA A 73 -16.91 -19.11 -1.79
C ALA A 73 -15.69 -20.02 -1.57
N THR A 74 -14.82 -20.17 -2.58
CA THR A 74 -13.68 -21.08 -2.56
C THR A 74 -12.43 -20.44 -3.15
N ARG A 75 -11.25 -20.96 -2.78
CA ARG A 75 -9.97 -20.50 -3.33
C ARG A 75 -9.84 -20.85 -4.81
N GLU A 76 -10.36 -21.99 -5.23
CA GLU A 76 -10.32 -22.41 -6.63
C GLU A 76 -11.09 -21.45 -7.55
N ASP A 77 -12.21 -20.89 -7.08
CA ASP A 77 -12.99 -19.92 -7.86
C ASP A 77 -12.28 -18.57 -7.97
N ALA A 78 -11.62 -18.14 -6.88
CA ALA A 78 -10.80 -16.93 -6.87
C ALA A 78 -9.59 -17.07 -7.81
N ASP A 79 -8.90 -18.21 -7.81
CA ASP A 79 -7.75 -18.47 -8.67
C ASP A 79 -8.15 -18.54 -10.17
N LYS A 80 -9.32 -19.09 -10.49
CA LYS A 80 -9.87 -19.04 -11.87
C LYS A 80 -10.15 -17.61 -12.31
N TRP A 81 -10.69 -16.77 -11.42
CA TRP A 81 -10.92 -15.36 -11.72
C TRP A 81 -9.60 -14.61 -11.89
N LEU A 82 -8.60 -14.85 -11.04
CA LEU A 82 -7.27 -14.26 -11.16
C LEU A 82 -6.59 -14.65 -12.49
N ALA A 83 -6.72 -15.93 -12.89
CA ALA A 83 -6.23 -16.45 -14.16
C ALA A 83 -6.98 -15.91 -15.39
N SER A 84 -8.19 -15.36 -15.21
CA SER A 84 -8.95 -14.76 -16.31
C SER A 84 -8.39 -13.41 -16.78
N GLY A 85 -7.46 -12.82 -16.02
CA GLY A 85 -6.83 -11.54 -16.35
C GLY A 85 -7.72 -10.31 -16.12
N ASN A 86 -8.89 -10.49 -15.51
CA ASN A 86 -9.82 -9.41 -15.18
C ASN A 86 -9.49 -8.71 -13.85
N ALA A 87 -8.53 -9.23 -13.09
CA ALA A 87 -8.14 -8.71 -11.79
C ALA A 87 -7.17 -7.53 -11.95
N GLU A 88 -7.41 -6.46 -11.19
CA GLU A 88 -6.52 -5.29 -11.15
C GLU A 88 -5.59 -5.34 -9.93
N ASP A 89 -4.44 -4.67 -10.03
CA ASP A 89 -3.52 -4.54 -8.89
C ASP A 89 -4.19 -3.75 -7.75
N ALA A 90 -3.88 -4.14 -6.52
CA ALA A 90 -4.48 -3.64 -5.27
C ALA A 90 -5.98 -3.92 -5.07
N GLU A 91 -6.61 -4.73 -5.94
CA GLU A 91 -8.02 -5.10 -5.80
C GLU A 91 -8.25 -6.02 -4.59
N ARG A 92 -9.22 -5.71 -3.72
CA ARG A 92 -9.55 -6.54 -2.54
C ARG A 92 -10.67 -7.53 -2.85
N VAL A 93 -10.46 -8.77 -2.44
CA VAL A 93 -11.43 -9.87 -2.60
C VAL A 93 -11.63 -10.59 -1.28
N ARG A 94 -12.82 -11.16 -1.09
CA ARG A 94 -13.12 -12.05 0.03
C ARG A 94 -13.13 -13.48 -0.50
N ILE A 95 -12.37 -14.39 0.11
CA ILE A 95 -12.29 -15.80 -0.31
C ILE A 95 -12.58 -16.65 0.92
N ALA A 96 -13.67 -17.42 0.87
CA ALA A 96 -14.11 -18.27 1.98
C ALA A 96 -14.23 -17.50 3.31
N GLY A 97 -14.81 -16.29 3.26
CA GLY A 97 -14.94 -15.41 4.42
C GLY A 97 -13.68 -14.62 4.77
N LYS A 98 -12.51 -14.96 4.19
CA LYS A 98 -11.24 -14.32 4.50
C LYS A 98 -10.83 -13.20 3.54
N GLY A 99 -10.16 -12.18 4.04
CA GLY A 99 -9.73 -11.00 3.30
C GLY A 99 -8.42 -11.17 2.55
N PHE A 100 -8.42 -10.86 1.25
CA PHE A 100 -7.24 -10.90 0.40
C PHE A 100 -7.13 -9.65 -0.48
N MET A 101 -5.91 -9.34 -0.90
CA MET A 101 -5.60 -8.29 -1.87
C MET A 101 -4.85 -8.89 -3.06
N VAL A 102 -5.24 -8.48 -4.26
CA VAL A 102 -4.51 -8.77 -5.49
C VAL A 102 -3.27 -7.90 -5.53
N VAL A 103 -2.12 -8.53 -5.74
CA VAL A 103 -0.83 -7.84 -5.90
C VAL A 103 -0.15 -8.32 -7.17
N GLN A 104 0.33 -7.36 -7.95
CA GLN A 104 1.13 -7.58 -9.14
C GLN A 104 2.60 -7.78 -8.77
N LEU A 105 3.05 -9.03 -8.81
CA LEU A 105 4.46 -9.39 -8.78
C LEU A 105 5.02 -9.42 -10.21
N PRO A 106 6.35 -9.34 -10.40
CA PRO A 106 6.95 -9.45 -11.73
C PRO A 106 6.47 -10.70 -12.48
N GLY A 107 5.65 -10.50 -13.50
CA GLY A 107 5.11 -11.56 -14.36
C GLY A 107 3.88 -12.32 -13.84
N ARG A 108 3.30 -11.98 -12.67
CA ARG A 108 2.08 -12.64 -12.17
C ARG A 108 1.25 -11.79 -11.20
N LEU A 109 -0.06 -11.97 -11.22
CA LEU A 109 -0.94 -11.53 -10.15
C LEU A 109 -1.04 -12.64 -9.09
N THR A 110 -1.08 -12.28 -7.82
CA THR A 110 -1.27 -13.22 -6.71
C THR A 110 -2.15 -12.60 -5.63
N PHE A 111 -2.75 -13.42 -4.78
CA PHE A 111 -3.41 -12.97 -3.57
C PHE A 111 -2.43 -12.87 -2.41
N MET A 112 -2.49 -11.78 -1.66
CA MET A 112 -1.81 -11.57 -0.38
C MET A 112 -2.86 -11.42 0.72
N SER A 113 -2.61 -12.00 1.90
CA SER A 113 -3.53 -11.87 3.04
C SER A 113 -3.68 -10.40 3.41
N ALA A 114 -4.92 -9.94 3.50
CA ALA A 114 -5.25 -8.57 3.81
C ALA A 114 -6.55 -8.58 4.64
N PRO A 115 -6.45 -8.76 5.96
CA PRO A 115 -7.61 -8.90 6.84
C PRO A 115 -8.63 -7.78 6.60
N LEU A 116 -9.91 -8.14 6.57
CA LEU A 116 -11.03 -7.20 6.52
C LEU A 116 -11.51 -6.91 7.95
N GLU A 117 -12.07 -5.72 8.22
CA GLU A 117 -12.53 -5.36 9.57
C GLU A 117 -13.66 -6.26 10.11
N ASP A 118 -14.37 -6.96 9.21
CA ASP A 118 -15.44 -7.92 9.56
C ASP A 118 -14.93 -9.35 9.77
N GLU A 119 -13.64 -9.63 9.53
CA GLU A 119 -13.07 -10.93 9.89
C GLU A 119 -12.88 -10.96 11.40
N GLU A 120 -13.62 -11.84 12.06
CA GLU A 120 -13.22 -12.33 13.38
C GLU A 120 -11.83 -12.93 13.22
N VAL A 121 -10.83 -12.20 13.71
CA VAL A 121 -9.46 -12.68 13.82
C VAL A 121 -9.51 -13.80 14.85
N GLU A 122 -9.77 -15.04 14.43
CA GLU A 122 -9.30 -16.17 15.21
C GLU A 122 -7.79 -16.04 15.23
N GLU A 123 -7.26 -15.62 16.39
CA GLU A 123 -5.85 -15.78 16.72
C GLU A 123 -5.57 -17.28 16.66
N ASP A 124 -5.17 -17.75 15.47
CA ASP A 124 -4.57 -19.06 15.30
C ASP A 124 -3.20 -18.99 16.02
N GLU A 125 -3.21 -19.32 17.31
CA GLU A 125 -2.05 -19.75 18.07
C GLU A 125 -1.49 -20.99 17.38
N SER A 126 -0.73 -20.80 16.30
CA SER A 126 0.13 -21.87 15.80
C SER A 126 1.34 -21.96 16.72
N GLU A 127 1.14 -22.85 17.70
CA GLU A 127 2.11 -23.36 18.65
C GLU A 127 3.49 -23.55 18.00
N GLU A 128 4.51 -23.08 18.72
CA GLU A 128 5.87 -23.58 18.59
C GLU A 128 5.84 -25.11 18.58
N ASP A 129 6.27 -25.73 17.49
CA ASP A 129 6.84 -27.07 17.59
C ASP A 129 8.31 -27.01 17.20
N SER A 130 9.11 -27.08 18.26
CA SER A 130 10.55 -27.23 18.25
C SER A 130 10.86 -28.71 18.10
N GLU A 131 11.56 -29.12 17.05
CA GLU A 131 12.47 -30.29 17.07
C GLU A 131 13.71 -30.06 16.21
#